data_AF-A0A7C4YPP5-F1
#
_entry.id   AF-A0A7C4YPP5-F1
#
_cell.length_a   1.000
_cell.length_b   1.000
_cell.length_c   1.000
_cell.angle_alpha   90.00
_cell.angle_beta   90.00
_cell.angle_gamma   90.00
#
_symmetry.space_group_name_H-M   'P 1'
#
loop_
_entity.id
_entity.type
_entity.pdbx_description
1 polymer ?
#
loop_
_entity_poly.entity_id
_entity_poly.type
_entity_poly.pdbx_seq_one_letter_code
_entity_poly.pdbx_strand_id
1 'polypeptide(L)' 'MNDTPQIQLEQTVEKTLQERPETSRTFIKRGTLCVGCWMQKFCTIKDVAEIYEIDSGELLQDLNQYTFERAAR' A
#
# COMPACT_ATOMS: atom_id res chain seq x y z
N MET A 1 -10.21 -14.04 16.16
CA MET A 1 -10.29 -12.69 15.58
C MET A 1 -8.96 -12.43 14.92
N ASN A 2 -8.92 -12.44 13.57
CA ASN A 2 -7.69 -12.09 12.86
C ASN A 2 -7.63 -10.57 12.78
N ASP A 3 -7.01 -9.95 13.77
CA ASP A 3 -6.68 -8.52 13.75
C ASP A 3 -5.50 -8.29 12.79
N THR A 4 -5.72 -8.45 11.49
CA THR A 4 -4.74 -8.02 10.50
C THR A 4 -4.84 -6.50 10.39
N PRO A 5 -3.81 -5.72 10.80
CA PRO A 5 -3.89 -4.26 10.87
C PRO A 5 -4.13 -3.68 9.48
N GLN A 6 -5.27 -3.04 9.24
CA GLN A 6 -5.65 -2.49 7.93
C GLN A 6 -4.70 -1.37 7.49
N ILE A 7 -4.36 -1.33 6.20
CA ILE A 7 -3.61 -0.20 5.63
C ILE A 7 -4.48 1.06 5.68
N GLN A 8 -3.92 2.16 6.18
CA GLN A 8 -4.57 3.47 6.34
C GLN A 8 -3.93 4.52 5.42
N LEU A 9 -4.64 5.61 5.14
CA LEU A 9 -4.21 6.66 4.21
C LEU A 9 -2.93 7.37 4.66
N GLU A 10 -2.73 7.50 5.96
CA GLU A 10 -1.61 8.23 6.57
C GLU A 10 -0.33 7.39 6.62
N GLN A 11 -0.38 6.10 6.27
CA GLN A 11 0.82 5.27 6.21
C GLN A 11 1.66 5.62 5.00
N THR A 12 2.97 5.61 5.17
CA THR A 12 3.92 5.76 4.07
C THR A 12 3.90 4.52 3.18
N VAL A 13 4.21 4.71 1.90
CA VAL A 13 4.37 3.60 0.95
C VAL A 13 5.41 2.59 1.47
N GLU A 14 6.53 3.06 2.05
CA GLU A 14 7.54 2.17 2.63
C GLU A 14 6.95 1.26 3.71
N LYS A 15 6.19 1.84 4.66
CA LYS A 15 5.57 1.07 5.73
C LYS A 15 4.58 0.05 5.19
N THR A 16 3.74 0.45 4.24
CA THR A 16 2.80 -0.45 3.57
C THR A 16 3.50 -1.62 2.88
N LEU A 17 4.60 -1.38 2.17
CA LEU A 17 5.38 -2.42 1.49
C LEU A 17 6.14 -3.32 2.47
N GLN A 18 6.63 -2.78 3.59
CA GLN A 18 7.31 -3.56 4.63
C GLN A 18 6.35 -4.48 5.39
N GLU A 19 5.15 -3.97 5.74
CA GLU A 19 4.13 -4.75 6.44
C GLU A 19 3.46 -5.78 5.53
N ARG A 20 3.28 -5.45 4.25
CA ARG A 20 2.59 -6.29 3.26
C ARG A 20 3.24 -6.18 1.87
N PRO A 21 4.33 -6.92 1.61
CA PRO A 21 5.06 -6.86 0.34
C PRO A 21 4.19 -7.16 -0.90
N GLU A 22 3.12 -7.93 -0.76
CA GLU A 22 2.17 -8.27 -1.82
C GLU A 22 1.45 -7.04 -2.39
N THR A 23 1.30 -5.98 -1.59
CA THR A 23 0.72 -4.70 -2.02
C THR A 23 1.52 -4.02 -3.13
N SER A 24 2.79 -4.38 -3.33
CA SER A 24 3.61 -3.96 -4.49
C SER A 24 2.88 -4.19 -5.82
N ARG A 25 2.08 -5.24 -5.92
CA ARG A 25 1.28 -5.56 -7.11
C ARG A 25 0.23 -4.49 -7.41
N THR A 26 -0.39 -3.87 -6.40
CA THR A 26 -1.37 -2.80 -6.59
C THR A 26 -0.73 -1.55 -7.17
N PHE A 27 0.41 -1.14 -6.62
CA PHE A 27 1.16 0.00 -7.13
C PHE A 27 1.57 -0.20 -8.59
N ILE A 28 2.10 -1.39 -8.93
CA ILE A 28 2.51 -1.73 -10.30
C ILE A 28 1.30 -1.78 -11.25
N LYS A 29 0.20 -2.45 -10.85
CA LYS A 29 -1.02 -2.56 -11.68
C LYS A 29 -1.67 -1.20 -11.95
N ARG A 30 -1.64 -0.29 -10.98
CA ARG A 30 -2.15 1.08 -11.10
C ARG A 30 -1.15 2.04 -11.78
N GLY A 31 0.00 1.54 -12.24
CA GLY A 31 0.98 2.31 -13.02
C GLY A 31 1.75 3.34 -12.19
N THR A 32 1.81 3.18 -10.87
CA THR A 32 2.54 4.12 -10.02
C THR A 32 4.03 3.83 -10.01
N LEU A 33 4.85 4.87 -9.80
CA LEU A 33 6.30 4.75 -9.61
C LEU A 33 6.68 4.57 -8.13
N CYS A 34 5.74 4.20 -7.26
CA CYS A 34 5.95 4.21 -5.81
C CYS A 34 6.95 3.14 -5.34
N VAL A 35 6.97 1.96 -5.99
CA VAL A 35 7.82 0.84 -5.60
C VAL A 35 9.29 1.13 -5.94
N GLY A 36 10.15 1.23 -4.92
CA GLY A 36 11.57 1.52 -5.11
C GLY A 36 11.90 3.00 -5.30
N CYS A 37 10.91 3.89 -5.30
CA CYS A 37 11.14 5.33 -5.34
C CYS A 37 11.82 5.81 -4.05
N TRP A 38 12.70 6.81 -4.17
CA TRP A 38 13.32 7.45 -3.01
C TRP A 38 12.28 8.08 -2.06
N MET A 39 11.20 8.63 -2.63
CA MET A 39 10.14 9.31 -1.89
C MET A 39 9.20 8.39 -1.12
N GLN A 40 9.25 7.06 -1.33
CA GLN A 40 8.32 6.11 -0.71
C GLN A 40 8.33 6.15 0.83
N LYS A 41 9.44 6.63 1.42
CA LYS A 41 9.61 6.79 2.87
C LYS A 41 8.82 7.95 3.47
N PHE A 42 8.41 8.88 2.60
CA PHE A 42 7.75 10.14 2.97
C PHE A 42 6.34 10.21 2.42
N CYS A 43 6.12 9.77 1.17
CA CYS A 43 4.80 9.77 0.55
C CYS A 43 3.87 8.78 1.26
N THR A 44 2.74 9.31 1.71
CA THR A 44 1.62 8.54 2.26
C THR A 44 0.78 7.91 1.16
N ILE A 45 -0.09 6.95 1.50
CA ILE A 45 -1.06 6.39 0.56
C ILE A 45 -2.01 7.48 0.04
N LYS A 46 -2.35 8.45 0.89
CA LYS A 46 -3.09 9.65 0.46
C LYS A 46 -2.35 10.42 -0.63
N ASP A 47 -1.05 10.68 -0.45
CA ASP A 47 -0.25 11.39 -1.45
C ASP A 47 -0.21 10.62 -2.78
N VAL A 48 -0.15 9.28 -2.73
CA VAL A 48 -0.22 8.45 -3.95
C VAL A 48 -1.56 8.62 -4.65
N ALA A 49 -2.67 8.59 -3.91
CA ALA A 49 -4.00 8.79 -4.48
C ALA A 49 -4.11 10.17 -5.16
N GLU A 50 -3.62 11.22 -4.52
CA GLU A 50 -3.67 12.58 -5.07
C GLU A 50 -2.75 12.77 -6.29
N ILE A 51 -1.49 12.31 -6.23
CA ILE A 51 -0.50 12.49 -7.31
C ILE A 51 -0.89 11.73 -8.58
N TYR A 52 -1.44 10.52 -8.43
CA TYR A 52 -1.82 9.67 -9.55
C TYR A 52 -3.30 9.78 -9.91
N GLU A 53 -4.03 10.72 -9.29
CA GLU A 53 -5.47 10.95 -9.52
C GLU A 53 -6.31 9.67 -9.37
N ILE A 54 -5.99 8.87 -8.34
CA ILE A 54 -6.66 7.62 -8.01
C ILE A 54 -7.66 7.88 -6.88
N ASP A 55 -8.86 7.29 -6.93
CA ASP A 55 -9.77 7.32 -5.79
C ASP A 55 -9.13 6.63 -4.56
N SER A 56 -9.08 7.37 -3.45
CA SER A 56 -8.43 6.90 -2.22
C SER A 56 -9.12 5.67 -1.61
N GLY A 57 -10.45 5.55 -1.77
CA GLY A 57 -11.22 4.40 -1.28
C GLY A 57 -10.93 3.15 -2.09
N GLU A 58 -10.91 3.25 -3.42
CA GLU A 58 -10.52 2.15 -4.31
C GLU A 58 -9.08 1.70 -4.07
N LEU A 59 -8.15 2.65 -3.89
CA LEU A 59 -6.76 2.33 -3.59
C LEU A 59 -6.64 1.57 -2.27
N LEU A 60 -7.32 2.03 -1.22
CA LEU A 60 -7.34 1.33 0.07
C LEU A 60 -7.98 -0.06 -0.04
N GLN A 61 -9.06 -0.20 -0.80
CA GLN A 61 -9.70 -1.48 -1.03
C GLN A 61 -8.71 -2.46 -1.66
N ASP A 62 -8.00 -2.05 -2.71
CA ASP A 62 -7.01 -2.89 -3.37
C ASP A 62 -5.82 -3.25 -2.47
N LEU A 63 -5.31 -2.30 -1.68
CA LEU A 63 -4.20 -2.54 -0.76
C LEU A 63 -4.60 -3.50 0.37
N ASN A 64 -5.86 -3.48 0.79
CA ASN A 64 -6.38 -4.32 1.86
C ASN A 64 -6.93 -5.67 1.39
N GLN A 65 -7.00 -5.93 0.08
CA GLN A 65 -7.29 -7.27 -0.45
C GLN A 65 -6.19 -8.29 -0.12
N TYR A 66 -4.96 -7.83 0.12
CA TYR A 66 -3.86 -8.70 0.54
C TYR A 66 -3.91 -8.90 2.05
N THR A 67 -4.38 -10.07 2.46
CA THR A 67 -4.32 -10.50 3.86
C THR A 67 -2.94 -11.07 4.18
N PHE A 68 -2.38 -10.70 5.32
CA PHE A 68 -1.14 -11.26 5.81
C PHE A 68 -1.35 -12.72 6.23
N GLU A 69 -0.97 -13.66 5.39
CA GLU A 69 -0.75 -15.04 5.82
C GLU A 69 0.67 -15.12 6.36
N ARG A 70 0.83 -15.29 7.68
CA ARG A 70 2.14 -15.68 8.23
C ARG A 70 2.51 -17.01 7.59
N ALA A 71 3.46 -16.99 6.66
CA ALA A 71 4.23 -18.18 6.34
C ALA A 71 4.90 -18.60 7.66
N ALA A 72 4.35 -19.64 8.29
CA ALA A 72 4.97 -20.32 9.42
C ALA A 72 6.35 -20.78 8.94
N ARG A 73 7.40 -20.09 9.38
CA ARG A 73 8.78 -20.56 9.30
C ARG A 73 9.15 -21.17 10.63
#